data_AF-A0A427CC56-F1
#
_entry.id   AF-A0A427CC56-F1
#
_cell.length_a   1.000
_cell.length_b   1.000
_cell.length_c   1.000
_cell.angle_alpha   90.00
_cell.angle_beta   90.00
_cell.angle_gamma   90.00
#
_symmetry.space_group_name_H-M   'P 1'
#
loop_
_entity.id
_entity.type
_entity.pdbx_description
1 polymer ?
#
loop_
_entity_poly.entity_id
_entity_poly.type
_entity_poly.pdbx_seq_one_letter_code
_entity_poly.pdbx_strand_id
1 'polypeptide(L)'
;MSAWVLVMRNELRAMLRDRTAVAGIVLLTLLAVAATAVSSHHMQSAAEYRQRQQAAAQEAFDAQPDRHPHRVVHYGHFVYRLPSALAAFDPGVDPFTGSSMFLEGHRQNTANFGDVMQSSILTRFGQLTPAFVLQILAPLVLIFLGHGVLAQERERGTLRQLMLQGASLRAIVGGKLAALWLVSLVFMLPAFVGLALLAMAPEASGVVATVLMLGYVLYLGSWCAVIAAASALLARRRDALLVLVAVWAVSALLVPRVAPDVAYAAYTLPDRLQTEVGIGRDLRALGDSHNADDPYFSAFRRRVLEQYGVSRIEDLPVNYKGLLAVEGERVTSALFNDYAERSAEAQHKQNELVGRFALLSPSIALRQLSMAAAATDLSAHLRFLDQAEAHRYRLVQQLNQLQADGVSYADDTAKDAGADQRKRVDSSHWQEIPHFQFSPPAWTTVLHSLLPGLLILFGWLLATLLALALSARRLEVAR
;
A
#
# COMPACT_ATOMS: atom_id res chain seq x y z
N MET A 1 -45.38 0.13 16.55
CA MET A 1 -44.16 -0.07 15.74
C MET A 1 -44.35 0.59 14.39
N SER A 2 -43.36 1.29 13.84
CA SER A 2 -43.48 1.89 12.51
C SER A 2 -43.58 0.82 11.41
N ALA A 3 -44.29 1.12 10.32
CA ALA A 3 -44.50 0.18 9.22
C ALA A 3 -43.18 -0.32 8.60
N TRP A 4 -42.16 0.54 8.50
CA TRP A 4 -40.86 0.17 7.94
C TRP A 4 -40.12 -0.88 8.78
N VAL A 5 -40.23 -0.84 10.12
CA VAL A 5 -39.61 -1.84 11.01
C VAL A 5 -40.30 -3.20 10.85
N LEU A 6 -41.62 -3.22 10.63
CA LEU A 6 -42.36 -4.46 10.39
C LEU A 6 -41.94 -5.10 9.07
N VAL A 7 -41.82 -4.30 8.00
CA VAL A 7 -41.31 -4.78 6.71
C VAL A 7 -39.89 -5.32 6.84
N MET A 8 -39.00 -4.59 7.50
CA MET A 8 -37.62 -5.03 7.74
C MET A 8 -37.57 -6.37 8.48
N ARG A 9 -38.31 -6.51 9.58
CA ARG A 9 -38.38 -7.76 10.35
C ARG A 9 -38.94 -8.92 9.52
N ASN A 10 -39.94 -8.66 8.69
CA ASN A 10 -40.51 -9.68 7.82
C ASN A 10 -39.49 -10.15 6.77
N GLU A 11 -38.76 -9.22 6.15
CA GLU A 11 -37.72 -9.52 5.18
C GLU A 11 -36.59 -10.36 5.80
N LEU A 12 -36.11 -9.97 6.99
CA LEU A 12 -35.09 -10.73 7.72
C LEU A 12 -35.58 -12.14 8.09
N ARG A 13 -36.84 -12.29 8.52
CA ARG A 13 -37.42 -13.62 8.77
C ARG A 13 -37.54 -14.46 7.50
N ALA A 14 -37.84 -13.84 6.37
CA ALA A 14 -37.88 -14.54 5.08
C ALA A 14 -36.49 -15.05 4.70
N MET A 15 -35.45 -14.22 4.83
CA MET A 15 -34.05 -14.63 4.62
C MET A 15 -33.62 -15.75 5.57
N LEU A 16 -33.99 -15.68 6.86
CA LEU A 16 -33.67 -16.72 7.84
C LEU A 16 -34.39 -18.06 7.58
N ARG A 17 -35.49 -18.07 6.83
CA ARG A 17 -36.23 -19.29 6.45
C ARG A 17 -35.72 -19.90 5.15
N ASP A 18 -35.05 -19.12 4.31
CA ASP A 18 -34.43 -19.62 3.08
C ASP A 18 -33.05 -20.22 3.40
N ARG A 19 -32.93 -21.55 3.26
CA ARG A 19 -31.69 -22.29 3.52
C ARG A 19 -30.53 -21.76 2.69
N THR A 20 -30.78 -21.30 1.47
CA THR A 20 -29.76 -20.77 0.55
C THR A 20 -29.24 -19.43 1.06
N ALA A 21 -30.15 -18.56 1.51
CA ALA A 21 -29.79 -17.26 2.06
C ALA A 21 -28.99 -17.41 3.37
N VAL A 22 -29.44 -18.28 4.28
CA VAL A 22 -28.73 -18.58 5.52
C VAL A 22 -27.35 -19.17 5.22
N ALA A 23 -27.25 -20.14 4.31
CA ALA A 23 -25.97 -20.73 3.92
C ALA A 23 -25.00 -19.68 3.38
N GLY A 24 -25.46 -18.76 2.52
CA GLY A 24 -24.65 -17.66 2.00
C GLY A 24 -24.17 -16.70 3.10
N ILE A 25 -25.06 -16.32 4.03
CA ILE A 25 -24.73 -15.44 5.16
C ILE A 25 -23.70 -16.09 6.08
N VAL A 26 -23.93 -17.35 6.47
CA VAL A 26 -23.04 -18.12 7.34
C VAL A 26 -21.68 -18.32 6.67
N LEU A 27 -21.67 -18.76 5.41
CA LEU A 27 -20.43 -18.99 4.67
C LEU A 27 -19.59 -17.71 4.58
N LEU A 28 -20.18 -16.58 4.20
CA LEU A 28 -19.44 -15.33 4.08
C LEU A 28 -18.94 -14.84 5.44
N THR A 29 -19.74 -14.98 6.50
CA THR A 29 -19.32 -14.62 7.87
C THR A 29 -18.17 -15.48 8.33
N LEU A 30 -18.23 -16.81 8.09
CA LEU A 30 -17.13 -17.73 8.39
C LEU A 30 -15.86 -17.41 7.58
N LEU A 31 -16.01 -17.05 6.31
CA LEU A 31 -14.90 -16.60 5.47
C LEU A 31 -14.29 -15.29 6.02
N ALA A 32 -15.10 -14.34 6.48
CA ALA A 32 -14.60 -13.10 7.09
C ALA A 32 -13.85 -13.38 8.39
N VAL A 33 -14.35 -14.27 9.25
CA VAL A 33 -13.65 -14.72 10.47
C VAL A 33 -12.33 -15.40 10.12
N ALA A 34 -12.36 -16.37 9.20
CA ALA A 34 -11.17 -17.11 8.78
C ALA A 34 -10.13 -16.19 8.14
N ALA A 35 -10.54 -15.29 7.25
CA ALA A 35 -9.66 -14.31 6.62
C ALA A 35 -9.01 -13.38 7.65
N THR A 36 -9.78 -12.89 8.64
CA THR A 36 -9.25 -12.04 9.71
C THR A 36 -8.22 -12.79 10.55
N ALA A 37 -8.52 -14.03 10.96
CA ALA A 37 -7.62 -14.84 11.77
C ALA A 37 -6.33 -15.21 11.01
N VAL A 38 -6.46 -15.73 9.79
CA VAL A 38 -5.32 -16.14 8.95
C VAL A 38 -4.44 -14.94 8.61
N SER A 39 -5.03 -13.82 8.19
CA SER A 39 -4.26 -12.63 7.81
C SER A 39 -3.55 -12.00 9.01
N SER A 40 -4.19 -11.97 10.18
CA SER A 40 -3.57 -11.48 11.42
C SER A 40 -2.38 -12.35 11.83
N HIS A 41 -2.54 -13.67 11.81
CA HIS A 41 -1.45 -14.60 12.12
C HIS A 41 -0.30 -14.47 11.12
N HIS A 42 -0.61 -14.38 9.83
CA HIS A 42 0.38 -14.22 8.77
C HIS A 42 1.20 -12.93 8.95
N MET A 43 0.54 -11.80 9.23
CA MET A 43 1.24 -10.52 9.45
C MET A 43 2.05 -10.50 10.75
N GLN A 44 1.57 -11.11 11.83
CA GLN A 44 2.34 -11.25 13.07
C GLN A 44 3.60 -12.09 12.82
N SER A 45 3.47 -13.23 12.15
CA SER A 45 4.60 -14.08 11.78
C SER A 45 5.61 -13.34 10.90
N ALA A 46 5.11 -12.54 9.94
CA ALA A 46 5.95 -11.72 9.08
C ALA A 46 6.67 -10.59 9.85
N ALA A 47 5.99 -9.94 10.80
CA ALA A 47 6.59 -8.92 11.66
C ALA A 47 7.72 -9.49 12.52
N GLU A 48 7.47 -10.61 13.21
CA GLU A 48 8.47 -11.28 14.04
C GLU A 48 9.68 -11.74 13.21
N TYR A 49 9.45 -12.32 12.04
CA TYR A 49 10.52 -12.75 11.14
C TYR A 49 11.37 -11.55 10.72
N ARG A 50 10.75 -10.48 10.21
CA ARG A 50 11.47 -9.27 9.77
C ARG A 50 12.21 -8.58 10.91
N GLN A 51 11.63 -8.54 12.11
CA GLN A 51 12.30 -7.98 13.29
C GLN A 51 13.54 -8.79 13.67
N ARG A 52 13.47 -10.13 13.65
CA ARG A 52 14.64 -11.00 13.87
C ARG A 52 15.71 -10.79 12.80
N GLN A 53 15.32 -10.65 11.53
CA GLN A 53 16.28 -10.40 10.45
C GLN A 53 16.92 -9.00 10.55
N GLN A 54 16.17 -7.97 10.93
CA GLN A 54 16.71 -6.63 11.19
C GLN A 54 17.73 -6.67 12.33
N ALA A 55 17.40 -7.34 13.45
CA ALA A 55 18.31 -7.47 14.58
C ALA A 55 19.59 -8.22 14.21
N ALA A 56 19.48 -9.33 13.47
CA ALA A 56 20.63 -10.10 13.02
C ALA A 56 21.50 -9.31 12.01
N ALA A 57 20.88 -8.56 11.09
CA ALA A 57 21.61 -7.71 10.15
C ALA A 57 22.34 -6.57 10.86
N GLN A 58 21.75 -6.01 11.93
CA GLN A 58 22.40 -5.00 12.76
C GLN A 58 23.56 -5.60 13.56
N GLU A 59 23.35 -6.71 14.26
CA GLU A 59 24.40 -7.39 15.01
C GLU A 59 25.58 -7.78 14.12
N ALA A 60 25.32 -8.27 12.91
CA ALA A 60 26.36 -8.60 11.93
C ALA A 60 27.15 -7.36 11.45
N PHE A 61 26.47 -6.22 11.31
CA PHE A 61 27.11 -4.96 10.94
C PHE A 61 27.99 -4.43 12.09
N ASP A 62 27.47 -4.44 13.32
CA ASP A 62 28.15 -3.96 14.53
C ASP A 62 29.35 -4.85 14.93
N ALA A 63 29.26 -6.15 14.66
CA ALA A 63 30.31 -7.13 14.93
C ALA A 63 31.47 -7.10 13.91
N GLN A 64 31.47 -6.15 12.97
CA GLN A 64 32.58 -6.00 12.03
C GLN A 64 33.87 -5.66 12.79
N PRO A 65 34.99 -6.35 12.47
CA PRO A 65 36.25 -6.11 13.15
C PRO A 65 36.85 -4.76 12.76
N ASP A 66 37.96 -4.40 13.39
CA ASP A 66 38.80 -3.29 12.94
C ASP A 66 39.13 -3.46 11.46
N ARG A 67 38.70 -2.50 10.64
CA ARG A 67 38.75 -2.59 9.19
C ARG A 67 38.90 -1.20 8.59
N HIS A 68 39.40 -1.16 7.36
CA HIS A 68 39.39 0.08 6.58
C HIS A 68 37.93 0.53 6.34
N PRO A 69 37.55 1.79 6.61
CA PRO A 69 36.16 2.26 6.47
C PRO A 69 35.53 1.99 5.10
N HIS A 70 36.27 2.26 4.01
CA HIS A 70 35.81 1.93 2.65
C HIS A 70 35.48 0.43 2.42
N ARG A 71 36.12 -0.51 3.13
CA ARG A 71 35.73 -1.94 3.02
C ARG A 71 34.39 -2.23 3.70
N VAL A 72 34.01 -1.43 4.70
CA VAL A 72 32.69 -1.51 5.36
C VAL A 72 31.61 -0.98 4.43
N VAL A 73 31.90 0.06 3.64
CA VAL A 73 31.01 0.57 2.58
C VAL A 73 30.60 -0.52 1.59
N HIS A 74 31.52 -1.41 1.21
CA HIS A 74 31.26 -2.55 0.31
C HIS A 74 30.70 -3.80 1.02
N TYR A 75 30.79 -3.88 2.36
CA TYR A 75 30.17 -4.99 3.11
C TYR A 75 28.64 -4.89 3.04
N GLY A 76 28.13 -3.66 3.13
CA GLY A 76 26.72 -3.35 3.05
C GLY A 76 25.91 -3.76 4.28
N HIS A 77 24.61 -3.51 4.25
CA HIS A 77 23.71 -3.72 5.39
C HIS A 77 22.27 -3.94 4.91
N PHE A 78 21.57 -4.93 5.45
CA PHE A 78 20.15 -5.14 5.14
C PHE A 78 19.26 -4.33 6.06
N VAL A 79 18.29 -3.63 5.48
CA VAL A 79 17.22 -2.96 6.22
C VAL A 79 15.87 -3.57 5.89
N TYR A 80 15.01 -3.67 6.91
CA TYR A 80 13.68 -4.28 6.83
C TYR A 80 12.60 -3.29 7.27
N ARG A 81 11.50 -3.26 6.52
CA ARG A 81 10.25 -2.60 6.92
C ARG A 81 9.34 -3.61 7.58
N LEU A 82 8.92 -3.38 8.82
CA LEU A 82 7.89 -4.19 9.46
C LEU A 82 6.51 -3.94 8.81
N PRO A 83 5.61 -4.94 8.76
CA PRO A 83 4.24 -4.70 8.32
C PRO A 83 3.58 -3.71 9.27
N SER A 84 2.74 -2.82 8.73
CA SER A 84 1.99 -1.89 9.56
C SER A 84 0.99 -2.64 10.45
N ALA A 85 0.52 -1.98 11.52
CA ALA A 85 -0.45 -2.57 12.42
C ALA A 85 -1.76 -2.97 11.72
N LEU A 86 -2.19 -2.25 10.68
CA LEU A 86 -3.43 -2.51 9.96
C LEU A 86 -3.23 -3.33 8.66
N ALA A 87 -1.99 -3.71 8.32
CA ALA A 87 -1.68 -4.50 7.11
C ALA A 87 -2.37 -5.87 7.09
N ALA A 88 -2.71 -6.42 8.27
CA ALA A 88 -3.48 -7.66 8.37
C ALA A 88 -4.92 -7.52 7.83
N PHE A 89 -5.45 -6.31 7.78
CA PHE A 89 -6.76 -6.07 7.20
C PHE A 89 -6.69 -5.94 5.67
N ASP A 90 -5.72 -5.17 5.17
CA ASP A 90 -5.44 -5.00 3.74
C ASP A 90 -3.91 -4.94 3.48
N PRO A 91 -3.31 -6.00 2.91
CA PRO A 91 -1.87 -6.04 2.63
C PRO A 91 -1.48 -5.19 1.41
N GLY A 92 -2.45 -4.65 0.67
CA GLY A 92 -2.21 -3.73 -0.43
C GLY A 92 -1.19 -4.22 -1.47
N VAL A 93 -0.15 -3.41 -1.70
CA VAL A 93 0.91 -3.72 -2.68
C VAL A 93 2.12 -4.42 -2.06
N ASP A 94 2.21 -4.53 -0.73
CA ASP A 94 3.35 -5.10 -0.01
C ASP A 94 3.78 -6.50 -0.51
N PRO A 95 2.85 -7.44 -0.83
CA PRO A 95 3.22 -8.75 -1.37
C PRO A 95 4.00 -8.70 -2.70
N PHE A 96 3.95 -7.58 -3.41
CA PHE A 96 4.58 -7.38 -4.71
C PHE A 96 5.81 -6.46 -4.65
N THR A 97 5.82 -5.47 -3.77
CA THR A 97 6.87 -4.44 -3.70
C THR A 97 8.06 -4.81 -2.84
N GLY A 98 7.97 -5.88 -2.05
CA GLY A 98 9.03 -6.31 -1.14
C GLY A 98 9.08 -5.51 0.16
N SER A 99 9.86 -6.02 1.11
CA SER A 99 9.90 -5.50 2.50
C SER A 99 11.31 -5.37 3.08
N SER A 100 12.35 -5.64 2.30
CA SER A 100 13.75 -5.38 2.69
C SER A 100 14.59 -4.83 1.56
N MET A 101 15.70 -4.18 1.89
CA MET A 101 16.60 -3.55 0.93
C MET A 101 18.04 -3.74 1.38
N PHE A 102 18.94 -4.06 0.44
CA PHE A 102 20.38 -4.13 0.70
C PHE A 102 21.01 -2.77 0.45
N LEU A 103 21.68 -2.22 1.45
CA LEU A 103 22.33 -0.92 1.40
C LEU A 103 23.82 -1.12 1.18
N GLU A 104 24.38 -0.51 0.15
CA GLU A 104 25.82 -0.57 -0.15
C GLU A 104 26.30 0.76 -0.75
N GLY A 105 27.62 0.96 -0.79
CA GLY A 105 28.21 2.10 -1.50
C GLY A 105 28.05 2.00 -3.01
N HIS A 106 28.06 3.14 -3.70
CA HIS A 106 28.10 3.23 -5.15
C HIS A 106 26.91 2.61 -5.91
N ARG A 107 25.88 2.13 -5.21
CA ARG A 107 24.66 1.58 -5.80
C ARG A 107 23.42 1.93 -4.98
N GLN A 108 22.34 2.21 -5.69
CA GLN A 108 21.00 2.27 -5.12
C GLN A 108 20.25 0.98 -5.51
N ASN A 109 19.98 0.15 -4.52
CA ASN A 109 19.25 -1.11 -4.72
C ASN A 109 17.74 -0.89 -4.62
N THR A 110 16.95 -1.78 -5.23
CA THR A 110 15.49 -1.82 -5.04
C THR A 110 15.13 -2.70 -3.85
N ALA A 111 13.93 -2.50 -3.29
CA ALA A 111 13.40 -3.43 -2.32
C ALA A 111 13.25 -4.84 -2.93
N ASN A 112 13.63 -5.86 -2.17
CA ASN A 112 13.57 -7.27 -2.53
C ASN A 112 12.60 -8.03 -1.61
N PHE A 113 12.30 -9.27 -1.99
CA PHE A 113 11.49 -10.24 -1.24
C PHE A 113 10.01 -9.83 -1.06
N GLY A 114 9.28 -9.64 -2.16
CA GLY A 114 7.81 -9.67 -2.12
C GLY A 114 7.32 -11.11 -1.92
N ASP A 115 6.29 -11.31 -1.08
CA ASP A 115 5.72 -12.63 -0.78
C ASP A 115 5.40 -13.42 -2.06
N VAL A 116 4.96 -12.75 -3.12
CA VAL A 116 4.59 -13.37 -4.42
C VAL A 116 5.80 -13.97 -5.16
N MET A 117 7.00 -13.48 -4.89
CA MET A 117 8.25 -14.04 -5.43
C MET A 117 8.74 -15.26 -4.64
N GLN A 118 8.25 -15.44 -3.40
CA GLN A 118 8.65 -16.54 -2.51
C GLN A 118 7.58 -17.62 -2.32
N SER A 119 6.35 -17.39 -2.78
CA SER A 119 5.21 -18.27 -2.51
C SER A 119 4.68 -19.00 -3.76
N SER A 120 4.00 -20.13 -3.53
CA SER A 120 3.48 -20.98 -4.60
C SER A 120 2.38 -20.28 -5.41
N ILE A 121 2.09 -20.78 -6.61
CA ILE A 121 1.03 -20.28 -7.51
C ILE A 121 -0.33 -19.99 -6.81
N LEU A 122 -0.63 -20.63 -5.66
CA LEU A 122 -1.85 -20.37 -4.89
C LEU A 122 -1.96 -18.95 -4.31
N THR A 123 -0.85 -18.28 -3.94
CA THR A 123 -0.91 -16.90 -3.43
C THR A 123 -1.18 -15.86 -4.52
N ARG A 124 -1.02 -16.23 -5.81
CA ARG A 124 -1.37 -15.36 -6.96
C ARG A 124 -2.88 -15.24 -7.18
N PHE A 125 -3.70 -16.09 -6.56
CA PHE A 125 -5.17 -16.01 -6.61
C PHE A 125 -5.78 -14.99 -5.63
N GLY A 126 -4.93 -14.21 -4.96
CA GLY A 126 -5.33 -13.23 -3.95
C GLY A 126 -5.25 -13.85 -2.55
N GLN A 127 -4.56 -13.16 -1.65
CA GLN A 127 -4.52 -13.56 -0.24
C GLN A 127 -5.92 -13.43 0.35
N LEU A 128 -6.37 -14.45 1.10
CA LEU A 128 -7.66 -14.44 1.79
C LEU A 128 -7.59 -13.44 2.96
N THR A 129 -8.01 -12.20 2.70
CA THR A 129 -7.94 -11.08 3.65
C THR A 129 -9.33 -10.53 3.97
N PRO A 130 -9.51 -9.86 5.12
CA PRO A 130 -10.77 -9.19 5.45
C PRO A 130 -11.21 -8.20 4.35
N ALA A 131 -10.25 -7.42 3.83
CA ALA A 131 -10.49 -6.50 2.72
C ALA A 131 -11.01 -7.23 1.48
N PHE A 132 -10.39 -8.34 1.05
CA PHE A 132 -10.86 -9.10 -0.11
C PHE A 132 -12.29 -9.63 0.07
N VAL A 133 -12.60 -10.20 1.24
CA VAL A 133 -13.94 -10.72 1.55
C VAL A 133 -14.99 -9.61 1.45
N LEU A 134 -14.71 -8.44 2.03
CA LEU A 134 -15.66 -7.33 2.04
C LEU A 134 -15.73 -6.55 0.72
N GLN A 135 -14.62 -6.42 0.00
CA GLN A 135 -14.57 -5.66 -1.26
C GLN A 135 -15.19 -6.44 -2.42
N ILE A 136 -14.98 -7.77 -2.48
CA ILE A 136 -15.32 -8.59 -3.65
C ILE A 136 -16.47 -9.56 -3.36
N LEU A 137 -16.38 -10.36 -2.30
CA LEU A 137 -17.35 -11.42 -2.01
C LEU A 137 -18.65 -10.89 -1.40
N ALA A 138 -18.56 -9.93 -0.48
CA ALA A 138 -19.74 -9.38 0.20
C ALA A 138 -20.73 -8.70 -0.76
N PRO A 139 -20.32 -7.83 -1.72
CA PRO A 139 -21.24 -7.29 -2.72
C PRO A 139 -21.95 -8.37 -3.53
N LEU A 140 -21.22 -9.43 -3.93
CA LEU A 140 -21.79 -10.52 -4.71
C LEU A 140 -22.86 -11.28 -3.91
N VAL A 141 -22.58 -11.61 -2.65
CA VAL A 141 -23.57 -12.27 -1.77
C VAL A 141 -24.76 -11.34 -1.51
N LEU A 142 -24.54 -10.05 -1.27
CA LEU A 142 -25.63 -9.07 -1.14
C LEU A 142 -26.51 -9.02 -2.40
N ILE A 143 -25.93 -9.09 -3.59
CA ILE A 143 -26.68 -9.17 -4.85
C ILE A 143 -27.56 -10.42 -4.85
N PHE A 144 -27.03 -11.59 -4.53
CA PHE A 144 -27.83 -12.83 -4.48
C PHE A 144 -28.95 -12.80 -3.44
N LEU A 145 -28.74 -12.12 -2.31
CA LEU A 145 -29.76 -11.98 -1.27
C LEU A 145 -30.82 -10.93 -1.63
N GLY A 146 -30.43 -9.86 -2.33
CA GLY A 146 -31.27 -8.67 -2.51
C GLY A 146 -31.75 -8.39 -3.93
N HIS A 147 -31.29 -9.09 -4.97
CA HIS A 147 -31.65 -8.78 -6.37
C HIS A 147 -33.17 -8.76 -6.62
N GLY A 148 -33.91 -9.61 -5.91
CA GLY A 148 -35.37 -9.72 -6.01
C GLY A 148 -36.14 -8.89 -5.00
N VAL A 149 -35.49 -8.09 -4.14
CA VAL A 149 -36.11 -7.54 -2.93
C VAL A 149 -37.39 -6.73 -3.20
N LEU A 150 -37.46 -6.03 -4.34
CA LEU A 150 -38.67 -5.32 -4.82
C LEU A 150 -39.27 -5.97 -6.07
N ALA A 151 -38.45 -6.47 -6.99
CA ALA A 151 -38.92 -7.11 -8.23
C ALA A 151 -39.82 -8.33 -7.93
N GLN A 152 -39.48 -9.15 -6.94
CA GLN A 152 -40.25 -10.33 -6.57
C GLN A 152 -41.65 -9.98 -6.04
N GLU A 153 -41.78 -8.88 -5.29
CA GLU A 153 -43.07 -8.41 -4.77
C GLU A 153 -43.99 -7.92 -5.89
N ARG A 154 -43.39 -7.35 -6.96
CA ARG A 154 -44.12 -6.94 -8.16
C ARG A 154 -44.57 -8.15 -8.97
N GLU A 155 -43.65 -9.10 -9.23
CA GLU A 155 -43.94 -10.32 -9.98
C GLU A 155 -45.07 -11.15 -9.33
N ARG A 156 -45.08 -11.24 -8.00
CA ARG A 156 -46.08 -11.99 -7.23
C ARG A 156 -47.35 -11.21 -6.92
N GLY A 157 -47.41 -9.91 -7.26
CA GLY A 157 -48.53 -9.02 -6.93
C GLY A 157 -48.67 -8.66 -5.44
N THR A 158 -47.77 -9.14 -4.58
CA THR A 158 -47.79 -8.92 -3.13
C THR A 158 -47.45 -7.48 -2.74
N LEU A 159 -46.80 -6.71 -3.62
CA LEU A 159 -46.57 -5.28 -3.40
C LEU A 159 -47.89 -4.51 -3.20
N ARG A 160 -48.90 -4.78 -4.03
CA ARG A 160 -50.23 -4.14 -3.92
C ARG A 160 -50.93 -4.56 -2.64
N GLN A 161 -50.80 -5.83 -2.24
CA GLN A 161 -51.36 -6.35 -1.00
C GLN A 161 -50.77 -5.65 0.24
N LEU A 162 -49.44 -5.47 0.30
CA LEU A 162 -48.78 -4.74 1.38
C LEU A 162 -49.27 -3.29 1.49
N MET A 163 -49.49 -2.63 0.34
CA MET A 163 -50.00 -1.27 0.30
C MET A 163 -51.46 -1.17 0.75
N LEU A 164 -52.31 -2.13 0.37
CA LEU A 164 -53.71 -2.22 0.83
C LEU A 164 -53.80 -2.49 2.34
N GLN A 165 -52.81 -3.17 2.91
CA GLN A 165 -52.67 -3.39 4.36
C GLN A 165 -52.11 -2.17 5.11
N GLY A 166 -51.92 -1.03 4.43
CA GLY A 166 -51.54 0.25 5.04
C GLY A 166 -50.04 0.56 5.03
N ALA A 167 -49.19 -0.27 4.43
CA ALA A 167 -47.77 0.04 4.29
C ALA A 167 -47.55 1.02 3.12
N SER A 168 -47.02 2.21 3.41
CA SER A 168 -46.62 3.14 2.34
C SER A 168 -45.45 2.58 1.53
N LEU A 169 -45.33 2.95 0.26
CA LEU A 169 -44.22 2.48 -0.58
C LEU A 169 -42.86 2.84 0.03
N ARG A 170 -42.74 4.05 0.60
CA ARG A 170 -41.54 4.48 1.33
C ARG A 170 -41.21 3.56 2.50
N ALA A 171 -42.21 3.10 3.25
CA ALA A 171 -42.00 2.15 4.33
C ALA A 171 -41.57 0.76 3.82
N ILE A 172 -42.11 0.32 2.67
CA ILE A 172 -41.74 -0.96 2.05
C ILE A 172 -40.29 -0.91 1.56
N VAL A 173 -39.93 0.11 0.77
CA VAL A 173 -38.58 0.28 0.23
C VAL A 173 -37.56 0.50 1.36
N GLY A 174 -37.87 1.39 2.30
CA GLY A 174 -36.98 1.67 3.44
C GLY A 174 -36.77 0.46 4.35
N GLY A 175 -37.83 -0.31 4.64
CA GLY A 175 -37.72 -1.52 5.45
C GLY A 175 -36.89 -2.63 4.79
N LYS A 176 -37.06 -2.83 3.48
CA LYS A 176 -36.30 -3.80 2.69
C LYS A 176 -34.82 -3.39 2.53
N LEU A 177 -34.56 -2.10 2.29
CA LEU A 177 -33.21 -1.56 2.27
C LEU A 177 -32.53 -1.73 3.64
N ALA A 178 -33.23 -1.43 4.74
CA ALA A 178 -32.72 -1.61 6.09
C ALA A 178 -32.40 -3.08 6.42
N ALA A 179 -33.17 -4.04 5.89
CA ALA A 179 -32.89 -5.46 6.06
C ALA A 179 -31.57 -5.85 5.37
N LEU A 180 -31.36 -5.42 4.12
CA LEU A 180 -30.09 -5.65 3.41
C LEU A 180 -28.90 -4.98 4.10
N TRP A 181 -29.08 -3.76 4.61
CA TRP A 181 -28.07 -3.06 5.40
C TRP A 181 -27.70 -3.83 6.66
N LEU A 182 -28.69 -4.34 7.42
CA LEU A 182 -28.39 -5.13 8.62
C LEU A 182 -27.59 -6.40 8.29
N VAL A 183 -27.90 -7.07 7.17
CA VAL A 183 -27.10 -8.20 6.70
C VAL A 183 -25.67 -7.79 6.34
N SER A 184 -25.49 -6.63 5.68
CA SER A 184 -24.14 -6.11 5.39
C SER A 184 -23.33 -5.82 6.67
N LEU A 185 -23.97 -5.35 7.74
CA LEU A 185 -23.33 -5.15 9.04
C LEU A 185 -22.87 -6.47 9.67
N VAL A 186 -23.64 -7.56 9.51
CA VAL A 186 -23.22 -8.90 9.94
C VAL A 186 -21.95 -9.33 9.20
N PHE A 187 -21.84 -9.04 7.90
CA PHE A 187 -20.65 -9.34 7.11
C PHE A 187 -19.43 -8.55 7.57
N MET A 188 -19.62 -7.27 7.91
CA MET A 188 -18.55 -6.40 8.40
C MET A 188 -18.09 -6.77 9.80
N LEU A 189 -18.97 -7.30 10.66
CA LEU A 189 -18.72 -7.45 12.08
C LEU A 189 -17.42 -8.20 12.42
N PRO A 190 -17.11 -9.38 11.85
CA PRO A 190 -15.84 -10.06 12.15
C PRO A 190 -14.61 -9.23 11.77
N ALA A 191 -14.67 -8.59 10.60
CA ALA A 191 -13.58 -7.77 10.07
C ALA A 191 -13.40 -6.49 10.90
N PHE A 192 -14.49 -5.88 11.39
CA PHE A 192 -14.45 -4.69 12.25
C PHE A 192 -13.95 -5.02 13.65
N VAL A 193 -14.31 -6.17 14.21
CA VAL A 193 -13.74 -6.66 15.47
C VAL A 193 -12.24 -6.87 15.30
N GLY A 194 -11.82 -7.56 14.24
CA GLY A 194 -10.39 -7.73 13.93
C GLY A 194 -9.65 -6.40 13.77
N LEU A 195 -10.22 -5.48 13.00
CA LEU A 195 -9.64 -4.16 12.77
C LEU A 195 -9.57 -3.32 14.07
N ALA A 196 -10.57 -3.41 14.94
CA ALA A 196 -10.55 -2.75 16.25
C ALA A 196 -9.44 -3.30 17.15
N LEU A 197 -9.22 -4.62 17.14
CA LEU A 197 -8.11 -5.26 17.88
C LEU A 197 -6.75 -4.82 17.33
N LEU A 198 -6.59 -4.81 16.00
CA LEU A 198 -5.37 -4.32 15.35
C LEU A 198 -5.10 -2.84 15.67
N ALA A 199 -6.16 -2.03 15.79
CA ALA A 199 -6.07 -0.61 16.14
C ALA A 199 -5.64 -0.34 17.60
N MET A 200 -5.58 -1.37 18.45
CA MET A 200 -5.03 -1.26 19.81
C MET A 200 -3.50 -1.39 19.86
N ALA A 201 -2.85 -1.75 18.75
CA ALA A 201 -1.39 -1.79 18.69
C ALA A 201 -0.80 -0.39 18.92
N PRO A 202 0.35 -0.25 19.61
CA PRO A 202 0.92 1.06 19.96
C PRO A 202 1.16 2.00 18.77
N GLU A 203 1.48 1.45 17.61
CA GLU A 203 1.76 2.21 16.39
C GLU A 203 0.51 2.46 15.53
N ALA A 204 -0.64 1.91 15.93
CA ALA A 204 -1.89 2.07 15.20
C ALA A 204 -2.65 3.33 15.62
N SER A 205 -3.50 3.84 14.73
CA SER A 205 -4.43 4.92 15.04
C SER A 205 -5.87 4.43 15.00
N GLY A 206 -6.54 4.47 16.15
CA GLY A 206 -7.97 4.17 16.27
C GLY A 206 -8.85 5.08 15.40
N VAL A 207 -8.41 6.33 15.17
CA VAL A 207 -9.13 7.28 14.29
C VAL A 207 -9.04 6.82 12.83
N VAL A 208 -7.85 6.46 12.36
CA VAL A 208 -7.66 5.91 11.00
C VAL A 208 -8.49 4.63 10.81
N ALA A 209 -8.47 3.72 11.78
CA ALA A 209 -9.27 2.50 11.75
C ALA A 209 -10.79 2.80 11.69
N THR A 210 -11.27 3.79 12.46
CA THR A 210 -12.68 4.19 12.43
C THR A 210 -13.09 4.78 11.09
N VAL A 211 -12.23 5.61 10.48
CA VAL A 211 -12.46 6.17 9.14
C VAL A 211 -12.43 5.08 8.07
N LEU A 212 -11.55 4.09 8.20
CA LEU A 212 -11.54 2.91 7.35
C LEU A 212 -12.87 2.14 7.46
N MET A 213 -13.36 1.87 8.67
CA MET A 213 -14.67 1.25 8.90
C MET A 213 -15.80 2.05 8.23
N LEU A 214 -15.78 3.38 8.34
CA LEU A 214 -16.74 4.24 7.66
C LEU A 214 -16.69 4.06 6.13
N GLY A 215 -15.49 3.96 5.54
CA GLY A 215 -15.33 3.65 4.12
C GLY A 215 -16.04 2.36 3.71
N TYR A 216 -15.90 1.28 4.49
CA TYR A 216 -16.61 0.01 4.24
C TYR A 216 -18.13 0.12 4.42
N VAL A 217 -18.58 0.88 5.43
CA VAL A 217 -20.01 1.19 5.64
C VAL A 217 -20.59 1.90 4.42
N LEU A 218 -19.93 2.94 3.92
CA LEU A 218 -20.37 3.68 2.73
C LEU A 218 -20.36 2.79 1.47
N TYR A 219 -19.33 1.97 1.31
CA TYR A 219 -19.18 1.08 0.15
C TYR A 219 -20.27 -0.01 0.08
N LEU A 220 -20.42 -0.83 1.13
CA LEU A 220 -21.46 -1.88 1.11
C LEU A 220 -22.86 -1.28 1.19
N GLY A 221 -22.99 -0.10 1.81
CA GLY A 221 -24.19 0.70 1.75
C GLY A 221 -24.62 1.11 0.36
N SER A 222 -23.66 1.57 -0.44
CA SER A 222 -23.87 1.89 -1.85
C SER A 222 -24.33 0.66 -2.62
N TRP A 223 -23.73 -0.51 -2.35
CA TRP A 223 -24.19 -1.78 -2.93
C TRP A 223 -25.62 -2.13 -2.53
N CYS A 224 -26.00 -2.02 -1.26
CA CYS A 224 -27.39 -2.22 -0.82
C CYS A 224 -28.36 -1.29 -1.56
N ALA A 225 -28.00 -0.02 -1.76
CA ALA A 225 -28.80 0.94 -2.51
C ALA A 225 -28.88 0.62 -4.02
N VAL A 226 -27.77 0.22 -4.65
CA VAL A 226 -27.73 -0.26 -6.05
C VAL A 226 -28.64 -1.46 -6.25
N ILE A 227 -28.57 -2.44 -5.35
CA ILE A 227 -29.39 -3.66 -5.39
C ILE A 227 -30.89 -3.31 -5.30
N ALA A 228 -31.26 -2.47 -4.33
CA ALA A 228 -32.63 -2.01 -4.17
C ALA A 228 -33.10 -1.20 -5.40
N ALA A 229 -32.26 -0.31 -5.95
CA ALA A 229 -32.59 0.52 -7.11
C ALA A 229 -32.82 -0.34 -8.36
N ALA A 230 -31.92 -1.27 -8.66
CA ALA A 230 -32.06 -2.19 -9.79
C ALA A 230 -33.31 -3.07 -9.64
N SER A 231 -33.58 -3.57 -8.43
CA SER A 231 -34.78 -4.36 -8.12
C SER A 231 -36.07 -3.53 -8.25
N ALA A 232 -36.03 -2.22 -8.01
CA ALA A 232 -37.16 -1.33 -8.23
C ALA A 232 -37.40 -1.04 -9.72
N LEU A 233 -36.32 -0.84 -10.49
CA LEU A 233 -36.38 -0.49 -11.92
C LEU A 233 -36.83 -1.66 -12.79
N LEU A 234 -36.30 -2.85 -12.53
CA LEU A 234 -36.49 -4.02 -13.38
C LEU A 234 -37.73 -4.79 -12.94
N ALA A 235 -38.58 -5.12 -13.90
CA ALA A 235 -39.84 -5.81 -13.62
C ALA A 235 -39.64 -7.26 -13.19
N ARG A 236 -38.59 -7.92 -13.71
CA ARG A 236 -38.31 -9.34 -13.47
C ARG A 236 -37.11 -9.56 -12.57
N ARG A 237 -37.21 -10.49 -11.62
CA ARG A 237 -36.14 -10.86 -10.68
C ARG A 237 -34.90 -11.40 -11.40
N ARG A 238 -35.11 -12.14 -12.50
CA ARG A 238 -34.03 -12.65 -13.37
C ARG A 238 -33.25 -11.51 -14.00
N ASP A 239 -33.94 -10.51 -14.54
CA ASP A 239 -33.32 -9.36 -15.21
C ASP A 239 -32.52 -8.53 -14.19
N ALA A 240 -33.06 -8.33 -12.99
CA ALA A 240 -32.35 -7.67 -11.89
C ALA A 240 -31.05 -8.40 -11.50
N LEU A 241 -31.07 -9.73 -11.43
CA LEU A 241 -29.87 -10.51 -11.15
C LEU A 241 -28.80 -10.31 -12.23
N LEU A 242 -29.18 -10.47 -13.50
CA LEU A 242 -28.24 -10.38 -14.63
C LEU A 242 -27.58 -8.99 -14.70
N VAL A 243 -28.37 -7.93 -14.53
CA VAL A 243 -27.85 -6.55 -14.54
C VAL A 243 -26.94 -6.30 -13.34
N LEU A 244 -27.32 -6.72 -12.13
CA LEU A 244 -26.50 -6.51 -10.93
C LEU A 244 -25.17 -7.26 -11.00
N VAL A 245 -25.18 -8.51 -11.49
CA VAL A 245 -23.95 -9.29 -11.69
C VAL A 245 -23.07 -8.65 -12.76
N ALA A 246 -23.63 -8.14 -13.85
CA ALA A 246 -22.87 -7.43 -14.88
C ALA A 246 -22.25 -6.12 -14.34
N VAL A 247 -23.02 -5.33 -13.59
CA VAL A 247 -22.54 -4.10 -12.94
C VAL A 247 -21.43 -4.42 -11.92
N TRP A 248 -21.55 -5.50 -11.16
CA TRP A 248 -20.50 -5.97 -10.26
C TRP A 248 -19.26 -6.45 -11.01
N ALA A 249 -19.40 -7.26 -12.05
CA ALA A 249 -18.27 -7.74 -12.82
C ALA A 249 -17.50 -6.58 -13.47
N VAL A 250 -18.21 -5.59 -14.01
CA VAL A 250 -17.58 -4.41 -14.61
C VAL A 250 -16.93 -3.54 -13.53
N SER A 251 -17.68 -3.14 -12.50
CA SER A 251 -17.20 -2.15 -11.53
C SER A 251 -16.20 -2.72 -10.52
N ALA A 252 -16.35 -3.98 -10.06
CA ALA A 252 -15.50 -4.57 -9.03
C ALA A 252 -14.32 -5.38 -9.59
N LEU A 253 -14.39 -5.87 -10.83
CA LEU A 253 -13.34 -6.71 -11.42
C LEU A 253 -12.69 -6.08 -12.66
N LEU A 254 -13.49 -5.76 -13.68
CA LEU A 254 -12.95 -5.32 -14.98
C LEU A 254 -12.29 -3.95 -14.90
N VAL A 255 -12.99 -2.94 -14.37
CA VAL A 255 -12.45 -1.57 -14.29
C VAL A 255 -11.19 -1.52 -13.41
N PRO A 256 -11.15 -2.12 -12.20
CA PRO A 256 -9.91 -2.17 -11.41
C PRO A 256 -8.76 -2.94 -12.08
N ARG A 257 -9.05 -3.86 -13.00
CA ARG A 257 -8.02 -4.60 -13.75
C ARG A 257 -7.45 -3.82 -14.92
N VAL A 258 -8.30 -3.06 -15.64
CA VAL A 258 -7.95 -2.31 -16.84
C VAL A 258 -7.38 -0.93 -16.51
N ALA A 259 -7.83 -0.29 -15.43
CA ALA A 259 -7.37 1.06 -15.07
C ALA A 259 -5.84 1.17 -14.90
N PRO A 260 -5.14 0.22 -14.24
CA PRO A 260 -3.68 0.22 -14.18
C PRO A 260 -3.00 0.07 -15.55
N ASP A 261 -3.56 -0.74 -16.45
CA ASP A 261 -3.02 -0.93 -17.80
C ASP A 261 -3.14 0.36 -18.64
N VAL A 262 -4.28 1.07 -18.51
CA VAL A 262 -4.47 2.41 -19.11
C VAL A 262 -3.49 3.42 -18.52
N ALA A 263 -3.28 3.40 -17.21
CA ALA A 263 -2.34 4.28 -16.55
C ALA A 263 -0.89 4.02 -16.99
N TYR A 264 -0.51 2.75 -17.14
CA TYR A 264 0.79 2.34 -17.64
C TYR A 264 1.04 2.79 -19.09
N ALA A 265 0.01 2.70 -19.95
CA ALA A 265 0.10 3.20 -21.32
C ALA A 265 0.22 4.74 -21.39
N ALA A 266 -0.42 5.46 -20.47
CA ALA A 266 -0.39 6.93 -20.43
C ALA A 266 0.92 7.50 -19.84
N TYR A 267 1.48 6.83 -18.84
CA TYR A 267 2.71 7.23 -18.16
C TYR A 267 3.68 6.07 -18.14
N THR A 268 4.50 5.93 -19.19
CA THR A 268 5.42 4.80 -19.32
C THR A 268 6.52 4.86 -18.27
N LEU A 269 6.72 3.76 -17.54
CA LEU A 269 7.92 3.56 -16.75
C LEU A 269 9.00 2.90 -17.62
N PRO A 270 10.25 3.42 -17.63
CA PRO A 270 11.36 2.73 -18.23
C PRO A 270 11.50 1.33 -17.62
N ASP A 271 11.82 0.34 -18.45
CA ASP A 271 12.15 -0.97 -17.91
C ASP A 271 13.49 -0.94 -17.15
N ARG A 272 13.79 -2.01 -16.43
CA ARG A 272 15.02 -2.12 -15.64
C ARG A 272 16.28 -1.93 -16.50
N LEU A 273 16.32 -2.52 -17.69
CA LEU A 273 17.48 -2.44 -18.58
C LEU A 273 17.66 -1.01 -19.10
N GLN A 274 16.58 -0.36 -19.52
CA GLN A 274 16.60 1.04 -19.96
C GLN A 274 17.11 1.97 -18.86
N THR A 275 16.66 1.73 -17.62
CA THR A 275 17.12 2.49 -16.45
C THR A 275 18.61 2.27 -16.18
N GLU A 276 19.07 1.01 -16.16
CA GLU A 276 20.48 0.67 -15.94
C GLU A 276 21.40 1.24 -17.06
N VAL A 277 20.96 1.18 -18.32
CA VAL A 277 21.69 1.76 -19.46
C VAL A 277 21.74 3.29 -19.36
N GLY A 278 20.62 3.93 -18.99
CA GLY A 278 20.55 5.38 -18.78
C GLY A 278 21.49 5.85 -17.67
N ILE A 279 21.41 5.22 -16.50
CA ILE A 279 22.31 5.46 -15.38
C ILE A 279 23.77 5.27 -15.79
N GLY A 280 24.11 4.16 -16.46
CA GLY A 280 25.48 3.89 -16.90
C GLY A 280 26.01 4.93 -17.89
N ARG A 281 25.15 5.45 -18.78
CA ARG A 281 25.52 6.54 -19.69
C ARG A 281 25.78 7.84 -18.94
N ASP A 282 24.88 8.22 -18.03
CA ASP A 282 24.96 9.50 -17.33
C ASP A 282 26.09 9.51 -16.28
N LEU A 283 26.39 8.35 -15.65
CA LEU A 283 27.57 8.17 -14.80
C LEU A 283 28.88 8.46 -15.56
N ARG A 284 29.02 7.96 -16.79
CA ARG A 284 30.21 8.25 -17.62
C ARG A 284 30.35 9.73 -17.97
N ALA A 285 29.23 10.47 -18.01
CA ALA A 285 29.24 11.91 -18.30
C ALA A 285 29.59 12.77 -17.07
N LEU A 286 29.40 12.26 -15.85
CA LEU A 286 29.74 12.96 -14.60
C LEU A 286 31.25 13.01 -14.33
N GLY A 287 32.00 12.06 -14.89
CA GLY A 287 33.44 11.97 -14.76
C GLY A 287 33.88 10.72 -14.00
N ASP A 288 35.18 10.41 -14.10
CA ASP A 288 35.78 9.23 -13.46
C ASP A 288 36.75 9.65 -12.34
N SER A 289 36.42 9.33 -11.09
CA SER A 289 37.25 9.62 -9.93
C SER A 289 38.59 8.88 -9.93
N HIS A 290 38.72 7.82 -10.73
CA HIS A 290 39.96 7.07 -10.90
C HIS A 290 40.83 7.62 -12.03
N ASN A 291 40.30 8.52 -12.85
CA ASN A 291 41.04 9.17 -13.91
C ASN A 291 41.64 10.49 -13.42
N ALA A 292 42.97 10.56 -13.34
CA ALA A 292 43.68 11.75 -12.88
C ALA A 292 43.50 12.97 -13.81
N ASP A 293 43.15 12.75 -15.07
CA ASP A 293 42.93 13.79 -16.08
C ASP A 293 41.45 14.17 -16.23
N ASP A 294 40.56 13.59 -15.41
CA ASP A 294 39.14 13.93 -15.43
C ASP A 294 38.94 15.42 -15.07
N PRO A 295 38.23 16.22 -15.90
CA PRO A 295 38.07 17.65 -15.64
C PRO A 295 37.37 17.97 -14.32
N TYR A 296 36.38 17.16 -13.93
CA TYR A 296 35.61 17.36 -12.71
C TYR A 296 36.46 17.08 -11.48
N PHE A 297 37.08 15.90 -11.43
CA PHE A 297 37.88 15.48 -10.27
C PHE A 297 39.23 16.20 -10.18
N SER A 298 39.80 16.64 -11.31
CA SER A 298 40.94 17.56 -11.33
C SER A 298 40.59 18.93 -10.74
N ALA A 299 39.41 19.47 -11.06
CA ALA A 299 38.93 20.71 -10.47
C ALA A 299 38.65 20.54 -8.97
N PHE A 300 38.06 19.42 -8.55
CA PHE A 300 37.88 19.09 -7.14
C PHE A 300 39.20 19.03 -6.39
N ARG A 301 40.20 18.32 -6.94
CA ARG A 301 41.56 18.25 -6.38
C ARG A 301 42.14 19.64 -6.13
N ARG A 302 42.08 20.53 -7.13
CA ARG A 302 42.59 21.90 -7.01
C ARG A 302 41.87 22.68 -5.90
N ARG A 303 40.54 22.61 -5.83
CA ARG A 303 39.77 23.25 -4.76
C ARG A 303 40.16 22.77 -3.38
N VAL A 304 40.39 21.45 -3.21
CA VAL A 304 40.84 20.88 -1.93
C VAL A 304 42.23 21.41 -1.57
N LEU A 305 43.19 21.36 -2.50
CA LEU A 305 44.55 21.86 -2.25
C LEU A 305 44.56 23.35 -1.89
N GLU A 306 43.78 24.17 -2.62
CA GLU A 306 43.59 25.59 -2.34
C GLU A 306 42.96 25.83 -0.96
N GLN A 307 41.92 25.07 -0.60
CA GLN A 307 41.24 25.18 0.70
C GLN A 307 42.18 24.93 1.88
N TYR A 308 43.11 23.98 1.74
CA TYR A 308 44.09 23.66 2.78
C TYR A 308 45.41 24.44 2.63
N GLY A 309 45.55 25.28 1.60
CA GLY A 309 46.75 26.09 1.37
C GLY A 309 48.02 25.30 1.03
N VAL A 310 47.87 24.09 0.49
CA VAL A 310 48.99 23.19 0.14
C VAL A 310 49.08 22.96 -1.37
N SER A 311 50.25 22.56 -1.86
CA SER A 311 50.48 22.34 -3.30
C SER A 311 50.42 20.86 -3.71
N ARG A 312 50.51 19.93 -2.76
CA ARG A 312 50.53 18.48 -3.01
C ARG A 312 49.54 17.75 -2.11
N ILE A 313 49.07 16.59 -2.56
CA ILE A 313 48.10 15.79 -1.80
C ILE A 313 48.73 15.25 -0.52
N GLU A 314 50.00 14.91 -0.58
CA GLU A 314 50.79 14.34 0.52
C GLU A 314 50.92 15.31 1.70
N ASP A 315 50.76 16.61 1.45
CA ASP A 315 50.86 17.67 2.46
C ASP A 315 49.50 17.98 3.12
N LEU A 316 48.41 17.31 2.70
CA LEU A 316 47.08 17.50 3.30
C LEU A 316 47.01 16.94 4.72
N PRO A 317 46.37 17.65 5.67
CA PRO A 317 46.17 17.17 7.04
C PRO A 317 45.11 16.05 7.14
N VAL A 318 44.41 15.76 6.04
CA VAL A 318 43.36 14.76 5.90
C VAL A 318 43.63 13.88 4.69
N ASN A 319 43.04 12.69 4.66
CA ASN A 319 43.23 11.76 3.57
C ASN A 319 42.36 12.09 2.35
N TYR A 320 43.03 12.49 1.28
CA TYR A 320 42.41 12.86 0.02
C TYR A 320 41.56 11.76 -0.61
N LYS A 321 41.89 10.47 -0.43
CA LYS A 321 41.05 9.38 -0.96
C LYS A 321 39.69 9.32 -0.26
N GLY A 322 39.64 9.61 1.05
CA GLY A 322 38.39 9.74 1.78
C GLY A 322 37.57 10.93 1.27
N LEU A 323 38.19 12.09 1.09
CA LEU A 323 37.51 13.26 0.50
C LEU A 323 37.00 13.00 -0.93
N LEU A 324 37.77 12.28 -1.74
CA LEU A 324 37.39 11.87 -3.08
C LEU A 324 36.21 10.88 -3.05
N ALA A 325 36.17 9.96 -2.09
CA ALA A 325 35.06 9.04 -1.89
C ALA A 325 33.79 9.78 -1.43
N VAL A 326 33.91 10.76 -0.53
CA VAL A 326 32.78 11.63 -0.11
C VAL A 326 32.17 12.36 -1.30
N GLU A 327 33.02 12.99 -2.12
CA GLU A 327 32.57 13.73 -3.30
C GLU A 327 32.02 12.81 -4.39
N GLY A 328 32.69 11.69 -4.65
CA GLY A 328 32.23 10.68 -5.61
C GLY A 328 30.85 10.15 -5.24
N GLU A 329 30.64 9.76 -3.98
CA GLU A 329 29.35 9.28 -3.48
C GLU A 329 28.27 10.36 -3.57
N ARG A 330 28.58 11.62 -3.27
CA ARG A 330 27.64 12.76 -3.39
C ARG A 330 27.13 12.90 -4.83
N VAL A 331 28.04 12.86 -5.80
CA VAL A 331 27.73 13.04 -7.22
C VAL A 331 26.95 11.84 -7.76
N THR A 332 27.35 10.60 -7.44
CA THR A 332 26.66 9.40 -7.91
C THR A 332 25.29 9.23 -7.25
N SER A 333 25.17 9.50 -5.95
CA SER A 333 23.88 9.40 -5.24
C SER A 333 22.88 10.45 -5.74
N ALA A 334 23.34 11.66 -6.07
CA ALA A 334 22.48 12.68 -6.68
C ALA A 334 21.90 12.21 -8.02
N LEU A 335 22.70 11.53 -8.85
CA LEU A 335 22.21 10.94 -10.11
C LEU A 335 21.17 9.83 -9.85
N PHE A 336 21.45 8.91 -8.92
CA PHE A 336 20.51 7.83 -8.59
C PHE A 336 19.18 8.37 -8.05
N ASN A 337 19.23 9.36 -7.15
CA ASN A 337 18.05 10.01 -6.61
C ASN A 337 17.21 10.67 -7.70
N ASP A 338 17.82 11.34 -8.67
CA ASP A 338 17.10 11.93 -9.81
C ASP A 338 16.38 10.86 -10.66
N TYR A 339 17.01 9.72 -10.93
CA TYR A 339 16.32 8.59 -11.58
C TYR A 339 15.18 8.01 -10.72
N ALA A 340 15.39 7.90 -9.40
CA ALA A 340 14.39 7.41 -8.47
C ALA A 340 13.18 8.36 -8.35
N GLU A 341 13.42 9.67 -8.28
CA GLU A 341 12.39 10.72 -8.24
C GLU A 341 11.56 10.72 -9.52
N ARG A 342 12.21 10.68 -10.70
CA ARG A 342 11.51 10.58 -11.99
C ARG A 342 10.61 9.34 -12.07
N SER A 343 11.09 8.20 -11.56
CA SER A 343 10.29 6.97 -11.47
C SER A 343 9.12 7.11 -10.49
N ALA A 344 9.35 7.68 -9.31
CA ALA A 344 8.32 7.91 -8.29
C ALA A 344 7.22 8.85 -8.81
N GLU A 345 7.59 9.94 -9.51
CA GLU A 345 6.64 10.84 -10.15
C GLU A 345 5.77 10.14 -11.19
N ALA A 346 6.36 9.29 -12.04
CA ALA A 346 5.60 8.51 -13.01
C ALA A 346 4.61 7.56 -12.33
N GLN A 347 5.04 6.86 -11.27
CA GLN A 347 4.17 5.97 -10.49
C GLN A 347 3.05 6.74 -9.77
N HIS A 348 3.32 7.94 -9.24
CA HIS A 348 2.29 8.80 -8.66
C HIS A 348 1.26 9.24 -9.70
N LYS A 349 1.68 9.66 -10.89
CA LYS A 349 0.77 10.00 -12.00
C LYS A 349 -0.06 8.81 -12.45
N GLN A 350 0.51 7.61 -12.48
CA GLN A 350 -0.24 6.37 -12.74
C GLN A 350 -1.31 6.14 -11.67
N ASN A 351 -0.95 6.21 -10.38
CA ASN A 351 -1.88 5.98 -9.28
C ASN A 351 -3.01 7.02 -9.23
N GLU A 352 -2.70 8.28 -9.53
CA GLU A 352 -3.70 9.35 -9.66
C GLU A 352 -4.69 9.06 -10.81
N LEU A 353 -4.17 8.65 -11.98
CA LEU A 353 -5.00 8.29 -13.13
C LEU A 353 -5.90 7.08 -12.83
N VAL A 354 -5.39 6.06 -12.14
CA VAL A 354 -6.23 4.95 -11.64
C VAL A 354 -7.33 5.48 -10.72
N GLY A 355 -7.00 6.43 -9.83
CA GLY A 355 -7.96 7.09 -8.95
C GLY A 355 -9.12 7.78 -9.68
N ARG A 356 -8.90 8.30 -10.89
CA ARG A 356 -9.98 8.92 -11.70
C ARG A 356 -11.05 7.91 -12.13
N PHE A 357 -10.71 6.63 -12.27
CA PHE A 357 -11.67 5.56 -12.56
C PHE A 357 -12.56 5.20 -11.37
N ALA A 358 -12.29 5.74 -10.17
CA ALA A 358 -13.13 5.52 -9.00
C ALA A 358 -14.57 6.08 -9.13
N LEU A 359 -14.78 7.03 -10.05
CA LEU A 359 -16.12 7.49 -10.41
C LEU A 359 -16.94 6.41 -11.14
N LEU A 360 -16.28 5.47 -11.82
CA LEU A 360 -16.91 4.32 -12.49
C LEU A 360 -16.89 3.05 -11.61
N SER A 361 -15.97 2.99 -10.65
CA SER A 361 -15.77 1.85 -9.76
C SER A 361 -15.64 2.32 -8.30
N PRO A 362 -16.68 2.15 -7.47
CA PRO A 362 -16.55 2.42 -6.03
C PRO A 362 -15.52 1.49 -5.36
N SER A 363 -15.20 0.35 -5.98
CA SER A 363 -14.17 -0.57 -5.52
C SER A 363 -12.76 0.02 -5.62
N ILE A 364 -12.46 0.84 -6.63
CA ILE A 364 -11.17 1.56 -6.71
C ILE A 364 -11.04 2.56 -5.55
N ALA A 365 -12.08 3.37 -5.28
CA ALA A 365 -12.08 4.31 -4.16
C ALA A 365 -11.85 3.59 -2.82
N LEU A 366 -12.60 2.51 -2.57
CA LEU A 366 -12.44 1.74 -1.34
C LEU A 366 -11.06 1.09 -1.24
N ARG A 367 -10.53 0.52 -2.32
CA ARG A 367 -9.21 -0.13 -2.31
C ARG A 367 -8.09 0.87 -2.02
N GLN A 368 -8.09 2.04 -2.66
CA GLN A 368 -7.09 3.09 -2.37
C GLN A 368 -7.18 3.58 -0.93
N LEU A 369 -8.40 3.83 -0.44
CA LEU A 369 -8.64 4.21 0.96
C LEU A 369 -8.16 3.11 1.93
N SER A 370 -8.45 1.85 1.63
CA SER A 370 -8.11 0.69 2.46
C SER A 370 -6.60 0.46 2.55
N MET A 371 -5.89 0.49 1.42
CA MET A 371 -4.44 0.39 1.38
C MET A 371 -3.73 1.59 2.03
N ALA A 372 -4.24 2.80 1.83
CA ALA A 372 -3.67 4.00 2.45
C ALA A 372 -3.84 3.99 3.98
N ALA A 373 -5.03 3.61 4.47
CA ALA A 373 -5.28 3.45 5.90
C ALA A 373 -4.39 2.36 6.52
N ALA A 374 -4.12 1.31 5.75
CA ALA A 374 -3.21 0.24 6.14
C ALA A 374 -1.72 0.56 5.91
N ALA A 375 -1.35 1.73 5.38
CA ALA A 375 0.04 2.03 5.02
C ALA A 375 0.71 0.93 4.16
N THR A 376 -0.09 0.32 3.28
CA THR A 376 0.30 -0.73 2.32
C THR A 376 0.06 -0.26 0.88
N ASP A 377 -0.05 1.05 0.67
CA ASP A 377 -0.19 1.68 -0.64
C ASP A 377 1.18 2.02 -1.27
N LEU A 378 1.16 2.49 -2.52
CA LEU A 378 2.35 2.94 -3.22
C LEU A 378 3.11 4.03 -2.44
N SER A 379 2.41 4.96 -1.80
CA SER A 379 3.04 6.07 -1.07
C SER A 379 3.86 5.57 0.12
N ALA A 380 3.34 4.59 0.87
CA ALA A 380 4.08 3.95 1.96
C ALA A 380 5.31 3.19 1.45
N HIS A 381 5.21 2.53 0.29
CA HIS A 381 6.35 1.86 -0.33
C HIS A 381 7.45 2.85 -0.76
N LEU A 382 7.09 3.91 -1.49
CA LEU A 382 8.06 4.93 -1.93
C LEU A 382 8.73 5.64 -0.76
N ARG A 383 7.99 5.90 0.33
CA ARG A 383 8.55 6.42 1.58
C ARG A 383 9.60 5.50 2.19
N PHE A 384 9.42 4.19 2.12
CA PHE A 384 10.41 3.23 2.61
C PHE A 384 11.69 3.29 1.77
N LEU A 385 11.56 3.32 0.44
CA LEU A 385 12.72 3.45 -0.46
C LEU A 385 13.49 4.74 -0.20
N ASP A 386 12.78 5.86 -0.06
CA ASP A 386 13.35 7.18 0.23
C ASP A 386 14.10 7.20 1.57
N GLN A 387 13.49 6.70 2.65
CA GLN A 387 14.15 6.63 3.96
C GLN A 387 15.35 5.67 3.98
N ALA A 388 15.24 4.53 3.28
CA ALA A 388 16.33 3.57 3.17
C ALA A 388 17.51 4.17 2.40
N GLU A 389 17.25 4.90 1.31
CA GLU A 389 18.27 5.61 0.54
C GLU A 389 18.90 6.74 1.34
N ALA A 390 18.10 7.55 2.04
CA ALA A 390 18.62 8.61 2.92
C ALA A 390 19.48 8.06 4.06
N HIS A 391 19.16 6.85 4.56
CA HIS A 391 19.99 6.16 5.53
C HIS A 391 21.27 5.60 4.89
N ARG A 392 21.19 4.94 3.73
CA ARG A 392 22.34 4.46 2.95
C ARG A 392 23.33 5.59 2.67
N TYR A 393 22.85 6.71 2.16
CA TYR A 393 23.69 7.87 1.85
C TYR A 393 24.41 8.40 3.10
N ARG A 394 23.70 8.55 4.23
CA ARG A 394 24.33 8.97 5.50
C ARG A 394 25.36 7.97 6.00
N LEU A 395 25.05 6.68 5.97
CA LEU A 395 25.95 5.60 6.35
C LEU A 395 27.24 5.66 5.52
N VAL A 396 27.13 5.70 4.20
CA VAL A 396 28.28 5.72 3.29
C VAL A 396 29.09 7.01 3.46
N GLN A 397 28.44 8.15 3.63
CA GLN A 397 29.14 9.42 3.85
C GLN A 397 29.91 9.45 5.18
N GLN A 398 29.33 8.92 6.27
CA GLN A 398 30.04 8.80 7.55
C GLN A 398 31.27 7.90 7.41
N LEU A 399 31.16 6.76 6.72
CA LEU A 399 32.28 5.85 6.49
C LEU A 399 33.37 6.47 5.60
N ASN A 400 32.99 7.20 4.55
CA ASN A 400 33.95 7.90 3.69
C ASN A 400 34.63 9.06 4.42
N GLN A 401 33.90 9.80 5.26
CA GLN A 401 34.46 10.84 6.11
C GLN A 401 35.42 10.25 7.17
N LEU A 402 35.08 9.10 7.75
CA LEU A 402 35.96 8.38 8.68
C LEU A 402 37.27 7.93 8.01
N GLN A 403 37.24 7.58 6.72
CA GLN A 403 38.48 7.36 5.97
C GLN A 403 39.30 8.65 5.83
N ALA A 404 38.65 9.79 5.55
CA ALA A 404 39.32 11.08 5.39
C ALA A 404 40.02 11.52 6.68
N ASP A 405 39.37 11.32 7.82
CA ASP A 405 39.84 11.85 9.12
C ASP A 405 40.66 10.82 9.92
N GLY A 406 40.34 9.53 9.80
CA GLY A 406 40.86 8.46 10.66
C GLY A 406 41.98 7.62 10.05
N VAL A 407 42.27 7.74 8.74
CA VAL A 407 43.34 6.98 8.08
C VAL A 407 44.27 7.94 7.35
N SER A 408 45.57 7.94 7.65
CA SER A 408 46.52 8.83 6.97
C SER A 408 46.63 8.50 5.47
N TYR A 409 46.85 9.51 4.61
CA TYR A 409 47.04 9.29 3.17
C TYR A 409 48.24 8.38 2.87
N ALA A 410 49.33 8.53 3.65
CA ALA A 410 50.52 7.71 3.53
C ALA A 410 50.22 6.23 3.84
N ASP A 411 49.49 5.95 4.92
CA ASP A 411 49.11 4.59 5.26
C ASP A 411 48.14 4.00 4.25
N ASP A 412 47.13 4.74 3.79
CA ASP A 412 46.14 4.30 2.80
C ASP A 412 46.79 3.91 1.45
N THR A 413 47.85 4.62 1.05
CA THR A 413 48.60 4.33 -0.18
C THR A 413 49.69 3.27 -0.02
N ALA A 414 50.07 2.92 1.20
CA ALA A 414 51.13 1.97 1.50
C ALA A 414 50.82 0.55 0.98
N LYS A 415 51.88 -0.18 0.55
CA LYS A 415 51.82 -1.55 -0.01
C LYS A 415 52.85 -2.50 0.63
N ASP A 416 53.60 -2.04 1.61
CA ASP A 416 54.59 -2.81 2.36
C ASP A 416 53.95 -3.77 3.36
N ALA A 417 54.78 -4.63 3.95
CA ALA A 417 54.35 -5.55 5.00
C ALA A 417 53.75 -4.77 6.19
N GLY A 418 52.52 -5.12 6.59
CA GLY A 418 51.80 -4.44 7.67
C GLY A 418 50.94 -3.24 7.22
N ALA A 419 50.98 -2.84 5.95
CA ALA A 419 50.14 -1.74 5.45
C ALA A 419 48.64 -1.98 5.66
N ASP A 420 48.14 -3.20 5.50
CA ASP A 420 46.72 -3.51 5.76
C ASP A 420 46.31 -3.28 7.21
N GLN A 421 47.23 -3.45 8.18
CA GLN A 421 46.95 -3.24 9.60
C GLN A 421 46.91 -1.76 9.95
N ARG A 422 47.82 -0.94 9.38
CA ARG A 422 47.87 0.51 9.61
C ARG A 422 46.68 1.28 9.03
N LYS A 423 45.96 0.66 8.09
CA LYS A 423 44.76 1.22 7.43
C LYS A 423 43.44 0.97 8.18
N ARG A 424 43.48 0.23 9.29
CA ARG A 424 42.26 -0.16 10.03
C ARG A 424 41.94 0.91 11.06
N VAL A 425 40.65 1.21 11.18
CA VAL A 425 40.12 1.99 12.30
C VAL A 425 39.44 1.06 13.28
N ASP A 426 39.31 1.52 14.52
CA ASP A 426 38.68 0.78 15.61
C ASP A 426 37.20 0.47 15.30
N SER A 427 36.77 -0.75 15.60
CA SER A 427 35.41 -1.22 15.35
C SER A 427 34.31 -0.49 16.12
N SER A 428 34.63 0.26 17.18
CA SER A 428 33.67 1.11 17.90
C SER A 428 32.98 2.13 16.99
N HIS A 429 33.64 2.62 15.93
CA HIS A 429 33.05 3.57 14.99
C HIS A 429 31.81 3.00 14.27
N TRP A 430 31.72 1.67 14.07
CA TRP A 430 30.55 1.05 13.44
C TRP A 430 29.31 1.16 14.32
N GLN A 431 29.50 1.06 15.64
CA GLN A 431 28.45 1.07 16.66
C GLN A 431 27.90 2.48 16.92
N GLU A 432 28.65 3.52 16.54
CA GLU A 432 28.21 4.91 16.62
C GLU A 432 27.25 5.30 15.48
N ILE A 433 27.19 4.50 14.42
CA ILE A 433 26.33 4.76 13.26
C ILE A 433 24.87 4.52 13.66
N PRO A 434 23.96 5.49 13.49
CA PRO A 434 22.57 5.33 13.88
C PRO A 434 21.90 4.18 13.12
N HIS A 435 21.20 3.31 13.83
CA HIS A 435 20.48 2.18 13.22
C HIS A 435 19.33 2.66 12.34
N PHE A 436 19.03 1.93 11.27
CA PHE A 436 17.85 2.19 10.47
C PHE A 436 16.57 1.89 11.24
N GLN A 437 15.67 2.87 11.29
CA GLN A 437 14.30 2.69 11.78
C GLN A 437 13.34 3.34 10.80
N PHE A 438 12.43 2.56 10.24
CA PHE A 438 11.41 3.09 9.34
C PHE A 438 10.41 3.93 10.13
N SER A 439 10.19 5.16 9.68
CA SER A 439 9.20 6.07 10.26
C SER A 439 7.93 6.11 9.39
N PRO A 440 6.80 5.55 9.86
CA PRO A 440 5.54 5.62 9.11
C PRO A 440 5.03 7.07 9.02
N PRO A 441 4.14 7.38 8.05
CA PRO A 441 3.50 8.69 8.01
C PRO A 441 2.70 8.95 9.29
N ALA A 442 2.65 10.21 9.72
CA ALA A 442 1.77 10.62 10.81
C ALA A 442 0.31 10.29 10.48
N TRP A 443 -0.47 9.87 11.47
CA TRP A 443 -1.88 9.51 11.29
C TRP A 443 -2.71 10.66 10.69
N THR A 444 -2.33 11.91 10.95
CA THR A 444 -2.97 13.09 10.33
C THR A 444 -2.75 13.10 8.82
N THR A 445 -1.54 12.86 8.34
CA THR A 445 -1.23 12.75 6.90
C THR A 445 -2.03 11.62 6.26
N VAL A 446 -2.12 10.48 6.95
CA VAL A 446 -2.95 9.35 6.49
C VAL A 446 -4.42 9.77 6.36
N LEU A 447 -5.01 10.44 7.37
CA LEU A 447 -6.40 10.89 7.29
C LEU A 447 -6.68 11.82 6.10
N HIS A 448 -5.76 12.72 5.79
CA HIS A 448 -5.90 13.60 4.62
C HIS A 448 -5.91 12.81 3.31
N SER A 449 -5.11 11.75 3.21
CA SER A 449 -5.10 10.89 2.02
C SER A 449 -6.37 10.02 1.89
N LEU A 450 -7.10 9.77 2.98
CA LEU A 450 -8.38 9.02 2.94
C LEU A 450 -9.55 9.87 2.41
N LEU A 451 -9.48 11.19 2.52
CA LEU A 451 -10.61 12.09 2.25
C LEU A 451 -11.16 11.98 0.80
N PRO A 452 -10.33 11.95 -0.27
CA PRO A 452 -10.86 11.81 -1.63
C PRO A 452 -11.65 10.52 -1.82
N GLY A 453 -11.15 9.39 -1.29
CA GLY A 453 -11.83 8.10 -1.34
C GLY A 453 -13.17 8.13 -0.62
N LEU A 454 -13.23 8.72 0.58
CA LEU A 454 -14.48 8.88 1.35
C LEU A 454 -15.51 9.72 0.60
N LEU A 455 -15.09 10.85 0.01
CA LEU A 455 -15.99 11.74 -0.74
C LEU A 455 -16.58 11.03 -1.95
N ILE A 456 -15.78 10.23 -2.66
CA ILE A 456 -16.26 9.42 -3.80
C ILE A 456 -17.26 8.36 -3.32
N LEU A 457 -16.95 7.62 -2.24
CA LEU A 457 -17.86 6.61 -1.70
C LEU A 457 -19.17 7.22 -1.18
N PHE A 458 -19.08 8.37 -0.53
CA PHE A 458 -20.26 9.13 -0.09
C PHE A 458 -21.09 9.62 -1.29
N GLY A 459 -20.43 10.12 -2.33
CA GLY A 459 -21.06 10.49 -3.60
C GLY A 459 -21.80 9.32 -4.26
N TRP A 460 -21.19 8.13 -4.28
CA TRP A 460 -21.82 6.90 -4.75
C TRP A 460 -23.06 6.53 -3.93
N LEU A 461 -22.98 6.61 -2.60
CA LEU A 461 -24.14 6.34 -1.74
C LEU A 461 -25.28 7.33 -2.03
N LEU A 462 -24.99 8.63 -2.13
CA LEU A 462 -26.00 9.63 -2.47
C LEU A 462 -26.60 9.42 -3.85
N ALA A 463 -25.79 9.18 -4.87
CA ALA A 463 -26.24 8.95 -6.24
C ALA A 463 -27.15 7.72 -6.34
N THR A 464 -26.80 6.64 -5.65
CA THR A 464 -27.56 5.38 -5.66
C THR A 464 -28.84 5.47 -4.83
N LEU A 465 -28.83 6.18 -3.70
CA LEU A 465 -30.06 6.51 -2.95
C LEU A 465 -31.00 7.41 -3.75
N LEU A 466 -30.47 8.38 -4.50
CA LEU A 466 -31.27 9.21 -5.40
C LEU A 466 -31.89 8.37 -6.52
N ALA A 467 -31.10 7.48 -7.15
CA ALA A 467 -31.59 6.53 -8.15
C ALA A 467 -32.70 5.65 -7.58
N LEU A 468 -32.55 5.13 -6.36
CA LEU A 468 -33.59 4.37 -5.66
C LEU A 468 -34.86 5.20 -5.43
N ALA A 469 -34.73 6.45 -4.98
CA ALA A 469 -35.87 7.33 -4.75
C ALA A 469 -36.64 7.64 -6.04
N LEU A 470 -35.94 7.90 -7.15
CA LEU A 470 -36.55 8.10 -8.47
C LEU A 470 -37.23 6.83 -8.99
N SER A 471 -36.61 5.66 -8.76
CA SER A 471 -37.15 4.36 -9.14
C SER A 471 -38.41 4.02 -8.34
N ALA A 472 -38.42 4.33 -7.04
CA ALA A 472 -39.58 4.14 -6.18
C ALA A 472 -40.77 5.01 -6.63
N ARG A 473 -40.55 6.25 -7.06
CA ARG A 473 -41.64 7.09 -7.61
C ARG A 473 -42.30 6.47 -8.84
N ARG A 474 -41.56 5.78 -9.70
CA ARG A 474 -42.16 5.06 -10.85
C ARG A 474 -43.11 3.94 -10.42
N LEU A 475 -42.84 3.30 -9.28
CA LEU A 475 -43.72 2.29 -8.71
C LEU A 475 -45.03 2.87 -8.16
N GLU A 476 -45.03 4.14 -7.73
CA GLU A 476 -46.24 4.85 -7.33
C GLU A 476 -47.14 5.22 -8.52
N VAL A 477 -46.54 5.53 -9.68
CA VAL A 477 -47.28 5.98 -10.89
C VAL A 477 -47.84 4.82 -11.71
N ALA A 478 -47.30 3.60 -11.61
CA ALA A 478 -47.86 2.39 -12.25
C ALA A 478 -49.09 1.81 -11.52
N ARG A 479 -49.74 2.62 -10.68
CA ARG A 479 -51.09 2.41 -10.14
C ARG A 479 -52.12 2.67 -11.22
#